data_AF-A0A2G9P1I8-F1
#
_entry.id   AF-A0A2G9P1I8-F1
#
_cell.length_a   1.000
_cell.length_b   1.000
_cell.length_c   1.000
_cell.angle_alpha   90.00
_cell.angle_beta   90.00
_cell.angle_gamma   90.00
#
_symmetry.space_group_name_H-M   'P 1'
#
loop_
_entity.id
_entity.type
_entity.pdbx_description
1 polymer ?
#
loop_
_entity_poly.entity_id
_entity_poly.type
_entity_poly.pdbx_seq_one_letter_code
_entity_poly.pdbx_strand_id
1 'polypeptide(L)'
;LVGAAVIVLLAPVQYFIATKLADIQKNTLDYSTERLKKTNEILKGIKLLKLYAWENTFCSSVEETRMKELTSLRTFALHTSLSIFMNAAIPIAAVLATFVTHEYVESTNLTPANAFASLSLFHILVTPLFLLSTVVRFAVKALVSVQKLNEFFTSDEIRDDSMRNGDSPSLFDACRKHPGIHSRAINRKQPLRFQMDSYEQTPRKQVRSSDSEEAAIKVIGGYFSWGTGLATLSNIDIQIPTGQLTMIVGQVGCGKSSLLLAILGEMQKLEGRVCWN
;
A
#
# COMPACT_ATOMS: atom_id res chain seq x y z
N LEU A 1 6.03 -40.66 -25.54
CA LEU A 1 5.62 -39.45 -26.30
C LEU A 1 4.17 -39.03 -26.00
N VAL A 2 3.21 -39.95 -26.08
CA VAL A 2 1.76 -39.68 -25.90
C VAL A 2 1.45 -39.02 -24.55
N GLY A 3 1.91 -39.57 -23.43
CA GLY A 3 1.70 -38.95 -22.11
C GLY A 3 2.31 -37.54 -21.97
N ALA A 4 3.46 -37.28 -22.61
CA ALA A 4 4.04 -35.94 -22.65
C ALA A 4 3.19 -34.97 -23.48
N ALA A 5 2.63 -35.43 -24.61
CA ALA A 5 1.71 -34.64 -25.42
C ALA A 5 0.42 -34.30 -24.65
N VAL A 6 -0.14 -35.24 -23.89
CA VAL A 6 -1.31 -35.01 -23.02
C VAL A 6 -1.02 -33.94 -21.97
N ILE A 7 0.15 -33.99 -21.32
CA ILE A 7 0.56 -32.98 -20.33
C ILE A 7 0.72 -31.60 -20.97
N VAL A 8 1.38 -31.51 -22.14
CA VAL A 8 1.57 -30.24 -22.87
C VAL A 8 0.22 -29.66 -23.32
N LEU A 9 -0.72 -30.49 -23.77
CA LEU A 9 -2.03 -30.04 -24.22
C LEU A 9 -2.91 -29.55 -23.05
N LEU A 10 -2.74 -30.12 -21.86
CA LEU A 10 -3.48 -29.74 -20.65
C LEU A 10 -2.86 -28.55 -19.89
N ALA A 11 -1.59 -28.20 -20.16
CA ALA A 11 -0.92 -27.06 -19.54
C ALA A 11 -1.58 -25.69 -19.83
N PRO A 12 -2.03 -25.36 -21.06
CA PRO A 12 -2.80 -24.15 -21.35
C PRO A 12 -4.10 -24.04 -20.54
N VAL A 13 -4.78 -25.17 -20.32
CA VAL A 13 -6.01 -25.22 -19.50
C VAL A 13 -5.70 -24.85 -18.06
N GLN A 14 -4.63 -25.43 -17.50
CA GLN A 14 -4.18 -25.10 -16.15
C GLN A 14 -3.75 -23.62 -16.02
N TYR A 15 -3.10 -23.07 -17.04
CA TYR A 15 -2.74 -21.65 -17.08
C TYR A 15 -3.97 -20.74 -17.12
N PHE A 16 -4.98 -21.06 -17.94
CA PHE A 16 -6.23 -20.29 -17.99
C PHE A 16 -6.99 -20.32 -16.65
N ILE A 17 -7.03 -21.48 -15.98
CA ILE A 17 -7.63 -21.59 -14.64
C ILE A 17 -6.84 -20.73 -13.64
N ALA A 18 -5.50 -20.77 -13.69
CA ALA A 18 -4.65 -19.99 -12.79
C ALA A 18 -4.79 -18.47 -12.98
N THR A 19 -4.90 -18.00 -14.23
CA THR A 19 -5.13 -16.57 -14.53
C THR A 19 -6.50 -16.12 -14.06
N LYS A 20 -7.57 -16.90 -14.31
CA LYS A 20 -8.90 -16.61 -13.77
C LYS A 20 -8.93 -16.61 -12.24
N LEU A 21 -8.20 -17.53 -11.60
CA LEU A 21 -8.06 -17.55 -10.14
C LEU A 21 -7.39 -16.27 -9.62
N ALA A 22 -6.38 -15.76 -10.32
CA ALA A 22 -5.70 -14.51 -9.98
C ALA A 22 -6.65 -13.29 -10.09
N ASP A 23 -7.45 -13.21 -11.16
CA ASP A 23 -8.45 -12.14 -11.35
C ASP A 23 -9.50 -12.15 -10.23
N ILE A 24 -10.05 -13.32 -9.89
CA ILE A 24 -11.04 -13.47 -8.82
C ILE A 24 -10.42 -13.11 -7.46
N GLN A 25 -9.16 -13.49 -7.24
CA GLN A 25 -8.43 -13.15 -6.03
C GLN A 25 -8.22 -11.63 -5.90
N LYS A 26 -7.91 -10.94 -7.00
CA LYS A 26 -7.81 -9.48 -7.02
C LYS A 26 -9.12 -8.83 -6.59
N ASN A 27 -10.23 -9.21 -7.23
CA ASN A 27 -11.56 -8.69 -6.89
C ASN A 27 -11.93 -8.95 -5.42
N THR A 28 -11.60 -10.13 -4.90
CA THR A 28 -11.81 -10.48 -3.48
C THR A 28 -11.04 -9.54 -2.54
N LEU A 29 -9.78 -9.21 -2.87
CA LEU A 29 -8.96 -8.30 -2.08
C LEU A 29 -9.50 -6.88 -2.09
N ASP A 30 -10.04 -6.43 -3.23
CA ASP A 30 -10.64 -5.10 -3.36
C ASP A 30 -11.88 -4.98 -2.45
N TYR A 31 -12.79 -5.95 -2.47
CA TYR A 31 -13.95 -5.97 -1.55
C TYR A 31 -13.53 -6.04 -0.07
N SER A 32 -12.52 -6.84 0.26
CA SER A 32 -12.01 -6.94 1.64
C SER A 32 -11.41 -5.61 2.12
N THR A 33 -10.70 -4.90 1.24
CA THR A 33 -10.14 -3.58 1.52
C THR A 33 -11.24 -2.53 1.73
N GLU A 34 -12.28 -2.54 0.89
CA GLU A 34 -13.45 -1.66 1.05
C GLU A 34 -14.15 -1.90 2.39
N ARG A 35 -14.38 -3.17 2.75
CA ARG A 35 -14.97 -3.54 4.05
C ARG A 35 -14.13 -3.02 5.21
N LEU A 36 -12.81 -3.24 5.17
CA LEU A 36 -11.88 -2.76 6.20
C LEU A 36 -11.94 -1.24 6.34
N LYS A 37 -12.02 -0.50 5.24
CA LYS A 37 -12.18 0.95 5.26
C LYS A 37 -13.48 1.36 5.97
N LYS A 38 -14.62 0.78 5.59
CA LYS A 38 -15.92 1.05 6.24
C LYS A 38 -15.90 0.72 7.73
N THR A 39 -15.34 -0.43 8.11
CA THR A 39 -15.21 -0.81 9.53
C THR A 39 -14.33 0.17 10.30
N ASN A 40 -13.23 0.65 9.72
CA ASN A 40 -12.35 1.62 10.36
C ASN A 40 -13.03 2.98 10.57
N GLU A 41 -13.83 3.44 9.59
CA GLU A 41 -14.63 4.67 9.73
C GLU A 41 -15.66 4.55 10.87
N ILE A 42 -16.32 3.41 11.02
CA ILE A 42 -17.25 3.12 12.14
C ILE A 42 -16.51 3.15 13.48
N LEU A 43 -15.34 2.50 13.59
CA LEU A 43 -14.55 2.46 14.82
C LEU A 43 -14.09 3.85 15.27
N LYS A 44 -13.67 4.70 14.32
CA LYS A 44 -13.30 6.10 14.61
C LYS A 44 -14.50 6.92 15.12
N GLY A 45 -15.70 6.62 14.65
CA GLY A 45 -16.94 7.34 14.98
C GLY A 45 -17.82 6.69 16.06
N ILE A 46 -17.38 5.62 16.74
CA ILE A 46 -18.28 4.72 17.49
C ILE A 46 -19.15 5.42 18.55
N LYS A 47 -18.61 6.44 19.24
CA LYS A 47 -19.35 7.20 20.24
C LYS A 47 -20.51 7.98 19.63
N LEU A 48 -20.28 8.60 18.46
CA LEU A 48 -21.29 9.34 17.73
C LEU A 48 -22.40 8.39 17.26
N LEU A 49 -22.01 7.26 16.66
CA LEU A 49 -22.97 6.28 16.15
C LEU A 49 -23.90 5.77 17.25
N LYS A 50 -23.36 5.44 18.44
CA LYS A 50 -24.17 5.01 19.59
C LYS A 50 -25.08 6.10 20.14
N LEU A 51 -24.64 7.36 20.14
CA LEU A 51 -25.46 8.49 20.61
C LEU A 51 -26.69 8.72 19.71
N TYR A 52 -26.57 8.44 18.41
CA TYR A 52 -27.66 8.58 17.43
C TYR A 52 -28.41 7.27 17.14
N ALA A 53 -28.06 6.17 17.80
CA ALA A 53 -28.58 4.83 17.53
C ALA A 53 -28.43 4.39 16.06
N TRP A 54 -27.36 4.83 15.40
CA TRP A 54 -27.07 4.56 13.98
C TRP A 54 -26.30 3.25 13.75
N GLU A 55 -25.98 2.50 14.79
CA GLU A 55 -25.18 1.26 14.69
C GLU A 55 -25.77 0.25 13.70
N ASN A 56 -27.10 0.08 13.68
CA ASN A 56 -27.75 -0.90 12.81
C ASN A 56 -27.63 -0.50 11.34
N THR A 57 -27.84 0.78 11.03
CA THR A 57 -27.72 1.29 9.64
C THR A 57 -26.29 1.14 9.11
N PHE A 58 -25.28 1.45 9.92
CA PHE A 58 -23.88 1.27 9.54
C PHE A 58 -23.47 -0.20 9.50
N CYS A 59 -24.01 -1.04 10.39
CA CYS A 59 -23.80 -2.49 10.35
C CYS A 59 -24.31 -3.09 9.05
N SER A 60 -25.53 -2.76 8.63
CA SER A 60 -26.11 -3.23 7.36
C SER A 60 -25.26 -2.83 6.15
N SER A 61 -24.66 -1.64 6.14
CA SER A 61 -23.75 -1.20 5.07
C SER A 61 -22.46 -2.04 4.99
N VAL A 62 -21.91 -2.43 6.15
CA VAL A 62 -20.77 -3.34 6.22
C VAL A 62 -21.17 -4.76 5.79
N GLU A 63 -22.35 -5.22 6.19
CA GLU A 63 -22.88 -6.54 5.81
C GLU A 63 -23.14 -6.65 4.31
N GLU A 64 -23.66 -5.61 3.66
CA GLU A 64 -23.81 -5.58 2.20
C GLU A 64 -22.46 -5.77 1.49
N THR A 65 -21.42 -5.11 2.00
CA THR A 65 -20.04 -5.23 1.48
C THR A 65 -19.48 -6.64 1.74
N ARG A 66 -19.75 -7.18 2.94
CA ARG A 66 -19.38 -8.55 3.32
C ARG A 66 -20.06 -9.58 2.42
N MET A 67 -21.30 -9.36 1.99
CA MET A 67 -21.99 -10.28 1.10
C MET A 67 -21.32 -10.35 -0.28
N LYS A 68 -20.87 -9.21 -0.82
CA LYS A 68 -20.08 -9.16 -2.06
C LYS A 68 -18.74 -9.88 -1.90
N GLU A 69 -18.04 -9.66 -0.78
CA GLU A 69 -16.79 -10.36 -0.43
C GLU A 69 -17.00 -11.89 -0.34
N LEU A 70 -18.07 -12.33 0.33
CA LEU A 70 -18.39 -13.76 0.49
C LEU A 70 -18.75 -14.44 -0.83
N THR A 71 -19.53 -13.78 -1.70
CA THR A 71 -19.82 -14.31 -3.05
C THR A 71 -18.55 -14.44 -3.87
N SER A 72 -17.65 -13.45 -3.80
CA SER A 72 -16.34 -13.52 -4.47
C SER A 72 -15.47 -14.65 -3.90
N LEU A 73 -15.45 -14.83 -2.57
CA LEU A 73 -14.75 -15.92 -1.90
C LEU A 73 -15.30 -17.30 -2.27
N ARG A 74 -16.62 -17.43 -2.44
CA ARG A 74 -17.24 -18.68 -2.90
C ARG A 74 -16.77 -19.03 -4.31
N THR A 75 -16.79 -18.06 -5.23
CA THR A 75 -16.27 -18.25 -6.59
C THR A 75 -14.78 -18.58 -6.57
N PHE A 76 -13.98 -17.91 -5.73
CA PHE A 76 -12.57 -18.23 -5.52
C PHE A 76 -12.35 -19.67 -5.03
N ALA A 77 -13.14 -20.13 -4.07
CA ALA A 77 -13.06 -21.49 -3.55
C ALA A 77 -13.40 -22.54 -4.62
N LEU A 78 -14.42 -22.30 -5.44
CA LEU A 78 -14.78 -23.18 -6.56
C LEU A 78 -13.65 -23.29 -7.58
N HIS A 79 -13.06 -22.17 -8.00
CA HIS A 79 -11.92 -22.18 -8.92
C HIS A 79 -10.68 -22.82 -8.31
N THR A 80 -10.46 -22.66 -7.01
CA THR A 80 -9.38 -23.33 -6.29
C THR A 80 -9.58 -24.85 -6.27
N SER A 81 -10.80 -25.30 -5.96
CA SER A 81 -11.15 -26.72 -5.99
C SER A 81 -10.98 -27.32 -7.38
N LEU A 82 -11.46 -26.64 -8.43
CA LEU A 82 -11.26 -27.06 -9.82
C LEU A 82 -9.76 -27.15 -10.19
N SER A 83 -8.95 -26.17 -9.76
CA SER A 83 -7.51 -26.18 -10.00
C SER A 83 -6.79 -27.34 -9.30
N ILE A 84 -7.19 -27.68 -8.06
CA ILE A 84 -6.67 -28.84 -7.33
C ILE A 84 -7.08 -30.15 -8.01
N PHE A 85 -8.36 -30.26 -8.41
CA PHE A 85 -8.87 -31.42 -9.12
C PHE A 85 -8.14 -31.66 -10.44
N MET A 86 -7.99 -30.62 -11.28
CA MET A 86 -7.24 -30.72 -12.54
C MET A 86 -5.79 -31.15 -12.30
N ASN A 87 -5.14 -30.60 -11.27
CA ASN A 87 -3.79 -31.01 -10.91
C ASN A 87 -3.67 -32.48 -10.50
N ALA A 88 -4.70 -33.06 -9.88
CA ALA A 88 -4.72 -34.48 -9.54
C ALA A 88 -5.11 -35.37 -10.74
N ALA A 89 -5.99 -34.89 -11.62
CA ALA A 89 -6.54 -35.66 -12.74
C ALA A 89 -5.59 -35.73 -13.95
N ILE A 90 -4.86 -34.66 -14.27
CA ILE A 90 -3.94 -34.59 -15.43
C ILE A 90 -2.92 -35.73 -15.44
N PRO A 91 -2.21 -36.04 -14.33
CA PRO A 91 -1.27 -37.15 -14.24
C PRO A 91 -1.92 -38.51 -14.51
N ILE A 92 -3.09 -38.75 -13.90
CA ILE A 92 -3.82 -40.00 -14.00
C ILE A 92 -4.26 -40.22 -15.45
N ALA A 93 -4.81 -39.17 -16.08
CA ALA A 93 -5.20 -39.20 -17.49
C ALA A 93 -4.00 -39.45 -18.43
N ALA A 94 -2.86 -38.82 -18.17
CA ALA A 94 -1.64 -39.00 -18.97
C ALA A 94 -1.09 -40.44 -18.89
N VAL A 95 -1.11 -41.03 -17.69
CA VAL A 95 -0.71 -42.43 -17.46
C VAL A 95 -1.67 -43.39 -18.18
N LEU A 96 -2.98 -43.21 -17.99
CA LEU A 96 -4.01 -44.03 -18.64
C LEU A 96 -3.89 -43.95 -20.17
N ALA A 97 -3.77 -42.75 -20.73
CA ALA A 97 -3.61 -42.56 -22.18
C ALA A 97 -2.33 -43.24 -22.70
N THR A 98 -1.24 -43.20 -21.94
CA THR A 98 0.02 -43.84 -22.33
C THR A 98 -0.11 -45.35 -22.38
N PHE A 99 -0.73 -45.98 -21.37
CA PHE A 99 -0.91 -47.43 -21.35
C PHE A 99 -1.92 -47.92 -22.39
N VAL A 100 -3.06 -47.25 -22.55
CA VAL A 100 -4.06 -47.60 -23.58
C VAL A 100 -3.47 -47.49 -24.98
N THR A 101 -2.69 -46.43 -25.26
CA THR A 101 -2.08 -46.26 -26.58
C THR A 101 -0.98 -47.30 -26.83
N HIS A 102 -0.22 -47.68 -25.79
CA HIS A 102 0.79 -48.73 -25.91
C HIS A 102 0.15 -50.09 -26.23
N GLU A 103 -0.93 -50.45 -25.54
CA GLU A 103 -1.64 -51.72 -25.78
C GLU A 103 -2.34 -51.76 -27.16
N TYR A 104 -2.79 -50.61 -27.67
CA TYR A 104 -3.41 -50.52 -28.99
C TYR A 104 -2.41 -50.53 -30.16
N VAL A 105 -1.25 -49.89 -29.99
CA VAL A 105 -0.25 -49.73 -31.07
C VAL A 105 0.77 -50.86 -31.10
N GLU A 106 1.20 -51.35 -29.93
CA GLU A 106 2.22 -52.37 -29.79
C GLU A 106 1.57 -53.69 -29.36
N SER A 107 1.66 -54.72 -30.20
CA SER A 107 1.18 -56.08 -29.90
C SER A 107 2.09 -56.85 -28.93
N THR A 108 3.06 -56.16 -28.32
CA THR A 108 3.92 -56.69 -27.26
C THR A 108 3.25 -56.48 -25.90
N ASN A 109 3.14 -57.55 -25.11
CA ASN A 109 2.60 -57.47 -23.76
C ASN A 109 3.50 -56.57 -22.90
N LEU A 110 2.89 -55.57 -22.24
CA LEU A 110 3.57 -54.72 -21.27
C LEU A 110 4.14 -55.58 -20.14
N THR A 111 5.47 -55.63 -20.01
CA THR A 111 6.10 -56.26 -18.85
C THR A 111 5.82 -55.43 -17.59
N PRO A 112 5.50 -56.06 -16.44
CA PRO A 112 5.25 -55.33 -15.21
C PRO A 112 6.40 -54.36 -14.83
N ALA A 113 7.65 -54.75 -15.11
CA ALA A 113 8.83 -53.93 -14.87
C ALA A 113 8.78 -52.58 -15.63
N ASN A 114 8.41 -52.59 -16.91
CA ASN A 114 8.32 -51.39 -17.72
C ASN A 114 7.10 -50.52 -17.32
N ALA A 115 5.99 -51.16 -16.94
CA ALA A 115 4.80 -50.46 -16.45
C ALA A 115 5.08 -49.71 -15.14
N PHE A 116 5.68 -50.36 -14.14
CA PHE A 116 6.05 -49.70 -12.89
C PHE A 116 7.11 -48.62 -13.07
N ALA A 117 8.14 -48.85 -13.91
CA ALA A 117 9.16 -47.85 -14.20
C ALA A 117 8.57 -46.57 -14.83
N SER A 118 7.66 -46.74 -15.81
CA SER A 118 6.97 -45.62 -16.46
C SER A 118 6.04 -44.87 -15.50
N LEU A 119 5.30 -45.56 -14.64
CA LEU A 119 4.43 -44.97 -13.61
C LEU A 119 5.24 -44.12 -12.62
N SER A 120 6.38 -44.62 -12.14
CA SER A 120 7.29 -43.87 -11.26
C SER A 120 7.84 -42.61 -11.94
N LEU A 121 8.23 -42.70 -13.22
CA LEU A 121 8.69 -41.54 -13.99
C LEU A 121 7.60 -40.47 -14.14
N PHE A 122 6.34 -40.86 -14.38
CA PHE A 122 5.23 -39.90 -14.44
C PHE A 122 5.00 -39.20 -13.11
N HIS A 123 5.02 -39.92 -11.98
CA HIS A 123 4.89 -39.29 -10.66
C HIS A 123 6.01 -38.28 -10.35
N ILE A 124 7.25 -38.59 -10.73
CA ILE A 124 8.39 -37.68 -10.57
C ILE A 124 8.21 -36.43 -11.44
N LEU A 125 7.75 -36.56 -12.68
CA LEU A 125 7.59 -35.45 -13.63
C LEU A 125 6.44 -34.49 -13.24
N VAL A 126 5.41 -35.00 -12.60
CA VAL A 126 4.20 -34.25 -12.25
C VAL A 126 4.43 -33.23 -11.14
N THR A 127 5.29 -33.57 -10.18
CA THR A 127 5.51 -32.73 -8.99
C THR A 127 6.13 -31.36 -9.32
N PRO A 128 7.18 -31.25 -10.17
CA PRO A 128 7.72 -29.96 -10.62
C PRO A 128 6.72 -29.15 -11.45
N LEU A 129 5.91 -29.79 -12.29
CA LEU A 129 4.90 -29.13 -13.12
C LEU A 129 3.79 -28.51 -12.25
N PHE A 130 3.38 -29.20 -11.20
CA PHE A 130 2.44 -28.69 -10.19
C PHE A 130 2.98 -27.45 -9.49
N LEU A 131 4.25 -27.50 -9.05
CA LEU A 131 4.90 -26.40 -8.36
C LEU A 131 5.03 -25.17 -9.25
N LEU A 132 5.33 -25.34 -10.54
CA LEU A 132 5.46 -24.24 -11.50
C LEU A 132 4.18 -23.38 -11.57
N SER A 133 3.00 -24.00 -11.63
CA SER A 133 1.71 -23.29 -11.63
C SER A 133 1.47 -22.51 -10.33
N THR A 134 1.97 -23.01 -9.21
CA THR A 134 1.88 -22.34 -7.90
C THR A 134 2.85 -21.17 -7.80
N VAL A 135 4.07 -21.31 -8.34
CA VAL A 135 5.07 -20.24 -8.40
C VAL A 135 4.56 -19.07 -9.23
N VAL A 136 3.90 -19.30 -10.38
CA VAL A 136 3.31 -18.23 -11.19
C VAL A 136 2.29 -17.40 -10.38
N ARG A 137 1.45 -18.06 -9.59
CA ARG A 137 0.47 -17.38 -8.72
C ARG A 137 1.15 -16.51 -7.66
N PHE A 138 2.21 -17.01 -7.02
CA PHE A 138 2.98 -16.23 -6.04
C PHE A 138 3.73 -15.06 -6.69
N ALA A 139 4.28 -15.26 -7.89
CA ALA A 139 4.96 -14.20 -8.64
C ALA A 139 4.02 -13.04 -8.98
N VAL A 140 2.80 -13.34 -9.45
CA VAL A 140 1.77 -12.31 -9.72
C VAL A 140 1.43 -11.54 -8.44
N LYS A 141 1.25 -12.22 -7.30
CA LYS A 141 0.99 -11.57 -6.01
C LYS A 141 2.13 -10.66 -5.59
N ALA A 142 3.37 -11.14 -5.70
CA ALA A 142 4.55 -10.37 -5.37
C ALA A 142 4.63 -9.11 -6.23
N LEU A 143 4.38 -9.24 -7.54
CA LEU A 143 4.41 -8.11 -8.48
C LEU A 143 3.39 -7.03 -8.12
N VAL A 144 2.13 -7.39 -7.87
CA VAL A 144 1.08 -6.43 -7.48
C VAL A 144 1.39 -5.80 -6.12
N SER A 145 1.92 -6.57 -5.18
CA SER A 145 2.33 -6.03 -3.88
C SER A 145 3.46 -5.01 -4.00
N VAL A 146 4.46 -5.29 -4.85
CA VAL A 146 5.58 -4.38 -5.12
C VAL A 146 5.07 -3.11 -5.80
N GLN A 147 4.11 -3.20 -6.73
CA GLN A 147 3.50 -2.01 -7.33
C GLN A 147 2.85 -1.09 -6.30
N LYS A 148 2.09 -1.66 -5.34
CA LYS A 148 1.47 -0.88 -4.26
C LYS A 148 2.49 -0.25 -3.33
N LEU A 149 3.57 -0.98 -3.00
CA LEU A 149 4.67 -0.44 -2.21
C LEU A 149 5.39 0.69 -2.95
N ASN A 150 5.60 0.52 -4.26
CA ASN A 150 6.21 1.54 -5.09
C ASN A 150 5.37 2.82 -5.10
N GLU A 151 4.05 2.71 -5.33
CA GLU A 151 3.13 3.85 -5.27
C GLU A 151 3.21 4.58 -3.93
N PHE A 152 3.27 3.83 -2.83
CA PHE A 152 3.44 4.39 -1.48
C PHE A 152 4.80 5.09 -1.30
N PHE A 153 5.91 4.48 -1.74
CA PHE A 153 7.23 5.08 -1.59
C PHE A 153 7.47 6.28 -2.52
N THR A 154 6.78 6.35 -3.66
CA THR A 154 6.82 7.49 -4.57
C THR A 154 5.83 8.60 -4.20
N SER A 155 5.01 8.40 -3.16
CA SER A 155 4.08 9.44 -2.72
C SER A 155 4.85 10.66 -2.20
N ASP A 156 4.32 11.86 -2.47
CA ASP A 156 4.98 13.10 -2.10
C ASP A 156 5.24 13.18 -0.59
N GLU A 157 6.50 13.37 -0.21
CA GLU A 157 6.89 13.68 1.16
C GLU A 157 6.73 15.19 1.43
N ILE A 158 6.39 15.53 2.68
CA ILE A 158 6.39 16.92 3.12
C ILE A 158 7.85 17.39 3.11
N ARG A 159 8.17 18.36 2.23
CA ARG A 159 9.54 18.85 2.00
C ARG A 159 10.19 19.31 3.31
N ASP A 160 11.34 18.74 3.63
CA ASP A 160 12.20 19.10 4.77
C ASP A 160 13.11 20.32 4.50
N ASP A 161 12.73 21.15 3.51
CA ASP A 161 13.55 22.25 2.96
C ASP A 161 13.66 23.48 3.89
N SER A 162 13.34 23.35 5.18
CA SER A 162 13.52 24.44 6.15
C SER A 162 14.61 24.18 7.19
N MET A 163 15.30 23.04 7.17
CA MET A 163 16.13 22.64 8.32
C MET A 163 17.64 22.93 8.20
N ARG A 164 18.06 23.95 7.43
CA ARG A 164 19.43 24.48 7.56
C ARG A 164 19.48 25.99 7.50
N ASN A 165 19.65 26.57 8.68
CA ASN A 165 20.25 27.88 8.87
C ASN A 165 21.59 27.91 8.11
N GLY A 166 21.74 28.84 7.17
CA GLY A 166 22.95 28.99 6.36
C GLY A 166 22.65 29.60 5.00
N ASP A 167 22.84 30.92 4.92
CA ASP A 167 22.71 31.73 3.71
C ASP A 167 23.29 31.05 2.46
N SER A 168 22.44 30.77 1.48
CA SER A 168 22.84 30.70 0.07
C SER A 168 21.61 30.93 -0.83
N PRO A 169 21.66 31.88 -1.78
CA PRO A 169 20.56 32.13 -2.70
C PRO A 169 20.66 31.14 -3.87
N SER A 170 19.90 30.06 -3.84
CA SER A 170 19.72 29.22 -5.03
C SER A 170 18.56 29.76 -5.87
N LEU A 171 18.94 30.21 -7.05
CA LEU A 171 18.11 30.66 -8.16
C LEU A 171 16.99 29.69 -8.49
N PHE A 172 15.85 30.29 -8.85
CA PHE A 172 14.81 29.79 -9.76
C PHE A 172 15.07 28.40 -10.34
N ASP A 173 14.21 27.45 -9.98
CA ASP A 173 13.85 26.42 -10.94
C ASP A 173 12.34 26.27 -11.04
N ALA A 174 11.90 26.26 -12.28
CA ALA A 174 10.53 26.49 -12.69
C ALA A 174 9.65 25.27 -12.38
N CYS A 175 8.45 25.57 -11.89
CA CYS A 175 7.36 24.66 -11.61
C CYS A 175 7.05 23.73 -12.81
N ARG A 176 7.40 22.45 -12.73
CA ARG A 176 6.77 21.41 -13.56
C ARG A 176 5.45 21.00 -12.91
N LYS A 177 4.35 21.46 -13.51
CA LYS A 177 2.99 20.99 -13.22
C LYS A 177 2.89 19.50 -13.53
N HIS A 178 2.66 18.66 -12.51
CA HIS A 178 2.02 17.37 -12.69
C HIS A 178 0.54 17.48 -12.32
N PRO A 179 -0.39 17.09 -13.21
CA PRO A 179 -1.81 17.17 -12.93
C PRO A 179 -2.26 15.93 -12.16
N GLY A 180 -2.83 16.16 -10.97
CA GLY A 180 -3.86 15.32 -10.36
C GLY A 180 -3.41 14.00 -9.74
N ILE A 181 -3.59 13.88 -8.42
CA ILE A 181 -4.53 12.96 -7.76
C ILE A 181 -4.63 13.44 -6.30
N HIS A 182 -5.84 13.47 -5.74
CA HIS A 182 -6.13 13.99 -4.41
C HIS A 182 -5.21 13.42 -3.31
N SER A 183 -4.25 14.21 -2.85
CA SER A 183 -3.39 13.87 -1.72
C SER A 183 -4.17 13.97 -0.40
N ARG A 184 -4.43 12.82 0.24
CA ARG A 184 -4.82 12.77 1.65
C ARG A 184 -3.54 12.78 2.47
N ALA A 185 -3.22 13.92 3.09
CA ALA A 185 -2.15 13.99 4.09
C ALA A 185 -2.46 13.01 5.24
N ILE A 186 -1.72 11.90 5.31
CA ILE A 186 -1.83 10.93 6.38
C ILE A 186 -0.96 11.44 7.53
N ASN A 187 -1.61 11.95 8.58
CA ASN A 187 -0.98 12.29 9.84
C ASN A 187 -0.40 11.01 10.47
N ARG A 188 0.91 10.78 10.29
CA ARG A 188 1.61 9.66 10.94
C ARG A 188 2.09 10.14 12.31
N LYS A 189 1.31 9.85 13.34
CA LYS A 189 1.82 9.81 14.73
C LYS A 189 2.89 8.72 14.81
N GLN A 190 4.16 9.05 14.58
CA GLN A 190 5.24 8.20 15.08
C GLN A 190 5.40 8.49 16.58
N PRO A 191 5.37 7.48 17.46
CA PRO A 191 5.92 7.66 18.79
C PRO A 191 7.45 7.65 18.62
N LEU A 192 8.07 8.84 18.69
CA LEU A 192 9.51 8.94 18.93
C LEU A 192 9.79 8.23 20.26
N ARG A 193 10.41 7.05 20.21
CA ARG A 193 11.12 6.49 21.35
C ARG A 193 12.29 7.44 21.63
N PHE A 194 12.05 8.45 22.46
CA PHE A 194 13.11 9.21 23.10
C PHE A 194 13.77 8.30 24.14
N GLN A 195 14.95 7.79 23.81
CA GLN A 195 15.89 7.29 24.80
C GLN A 195 16.53 8.52 25.44
N MET A 196 16.12 8.78 26.68
CA MET A 196 16.54 9.92 27.48
C MET A 196 17.92 9.65 28.06
N ASP A 197 18.96 9.82 27.24
CA ASP A 197 20.34 9.80 27.72
C ASP A 197 20.81 11.23 28.00
N SER A 198 21.08 11.47 29.28
CA SER A 198 22.07 12.42 29.82
C SER A 198 21.92 13.89 29.43
N TYR A 199 21.23 14.64 30.29
CA TYR A 199 21.32 16.10 30.37
C TYR A 199 22.65 16.51 31.00
N GLU A 200 23.76 16.43 30.24
CA GLU A 200 24.95 17.23 30.57
C GLU A 200 24.79 18.62 29.96
N GLN A 201 24.69 19.63 30.82
CA GLN A 201 24.69 21.03 30.42
C GLN A 201 26.07 21.40 29.85
N THR A 202 26.19 21.48 28.52
CA THR A 202 27.32 22.15 27.89
C THR A 202 27.27 23.66 28.16
N PRO A 203 28.35 24.30 28.64
CA PRO A 203 28.36 25.73 28.91
C PRO A 203 28.20 26.50 27.59
N ARG A 204 27.20 27.39 27.55
CA ARG A 204 26.91 28.30 26.44
C ARG A 204 28.16 29.05 26.02
N LYS A 205 28.67 28.73 24.83
CA LYS A 205 29.66 29.55 24.13
C LYS A 205 28.96 30.84 23.68
N GLN A 206 29.27 31.95 24.33
CA GLN A 206 28.80 33.27 23.92
C GLN A 206 29.36 33.60 22.54
N VAL A 207 28.48 33.65 21.54
CA VAL A 207 28.72 34.39 20.30
C VAL A 207 27.93 35.68 20.42
N ARG A 208 28.63 36.80 20.57
CA ARG A 208 28.04 38.14 20.42
C ARG A 208 27.95 38.47 18.94
N SER A 209 26.75 38.76 18.44
CA SER A 209 26.56 39.61 17.26
C SER A 209 25.14 40.19 17.21
N SER A 210 25.07 41.51 17.44
CA SER A 210 24.10 42.52 16.98
C SER A 210 22.60 42.27 17.10
N ASP A 211 21.94 43.11 17.92
CA ASP A 211 20.55 43.59 17.86
C ASP A 211 19.70 43.09 16.68
N SER A 212 19.17 41.89 16.82
CA SER A 212 17.95 41.47 16.13
C SER A 212 17.06 40.95 17.23
N GLU A 213 15.93 41.64 17.44
CA GLU A 213 14.88 41.28 18.39
C GLU A 213 14.83 39.76 18.58
N GLU A 214 15.06 39.29 19.81
CA GLU A 214 15.20 37.88 20.15
C GLU A 214 13.85 37.17 19.90
N ALA A 215 13.60 36.82 18.64
CA ALA A 215 12.38 36.17 18.19
C ALA A 215 12.62 34.66 18.15
N ALA A 216 11.77 33.92 18.87
CA ALA A 216 11.75 32.47 18.84
C ALA A 216 11.31 31.95 17.46
N ILE A 217 10.34 32.66 16.85
CA ILE A 217 9.74 32.28 15.57
C ILE A 217 9.55 33.53 14.73
N LYS A 218 9.98 33.48 13.46
CA LYS A 218 9.72 34.56 12.49
C LYS A 218 9.27 33.98 11.15
N VAL A 219 8.10 34.39 10.69
CA VAL A 219 7.56 34.03 9.37
C VAL A 219 7.53 35.32 8.53
N ILE A 220 8.08 35.27 7.32
CA ILE A 220 8.16 36.42 6.42
C ILE A 220 7.60 36.02 5.05
N GLY A 221 6.58 36.75 4.58
CA GLY A 221 5.92 36.56 3.29
C GLY A 221 5.41 35.13 3.09
N GLY A 222 4.89 34.50 4.14
CA GLY A 222 4.56 33.08 4.16
C GLY A 222 3.29 32.75 3.36
N TYR A 223 3.42 31.84 2.39
CA TYR A 223 2.31 31.21 1.69
C TYR A 223 2.35 29.70 1.90
N PHE A 224 1.27 29.11 2.41
CA PHE A 224 1.23 27.69 2.80
C PHE A 224 0.01 26.97 2.21
N SER A 225 0.21 25.71 1.82
CA SER A 225 -0.82 24.85 1.21
C SER A 225 -0.80 23.44 1.79
N TRP A 226 -1.93 22.72 1.66
CA TRP A 226 -2.07 21.30 1.99
C TRP A 226 -1.72 20.36 0.82
N GLY A 227 -1.15 20.88 -0.27
CA GLY A 227 -0.75 20.11 -1.45
C GLY A 227 -1.66 20.28 -2.68
N THR A 228 -2.65 21.17 -2.63
CA THR A 228 -3.53 21.48 -3.78
C THR A 228 -2.95 22.57 -4.70
N GLY A 229 -1.77 23.12 -4.37
CA GLY A 229 -1.17 24.27 -5.03
C GLY A 229 -1.86 25.60 -4.74
N LEU A 230 -3.06 25.59 -4.14
CA LEU A 230 -3.77 26.77 -3.66
C LEU A 230 -3.32 27.11 -2.24
N ALA A 231 -2.97 28.37 -2.01
CA ALA A 231 -2.59 28.86 -0.69
C ALA A 231 -3.79 28.84 0.26
N THR A 232 -3.70 28.04 1.32
CA THR A 232 -4.66 28.05 2.44
C THR A 232 -4.36 29.19 3.41
N LEU A 233 -3.07 29.50 3.59
CA LEU A 233 -2.60 30.69 4.28
C LEU A 233 -1.80 31.52 3.29
N SER A 234 -2.06 32.82 3.26
CA SER A 234 -1.41 33.75 2.34
C SER A 234 -0.98 35.00 3.08
N ASN A 235 0.14 35.58 2.65
CA ASN A 235 0.67 36.83 3.15
C ASN A 235 0.83 36.86 4.68
N ILE A 236 1.44 35.81 5.23
CA ILE A 236 1.69 35.69 6.66
C ILE A 236 3.04 36.31 7.00
N ASP A 237 3.01 37.40 7.75
CA ASP A 237 4.16 38.05 8.37
C ASP A 237 3.95 38.11 9.89
N ILE A 238 4.68 37.29 10.65
CA ILE A 238 4.54 37.21 12.11
C ILE A 238 5.90 37.02 12.78
N GLN A 239 6.08 37.65 13.93
CA GLN A 239 7.26 37.53 14.77
C GLN A 239 6.83 37.25 16.21
N ILE A 240 7.34 36.16 16.79
CA ILE A 240 7.02 35.72 18.15
C ILE A 240 8.30 35.83 18.99
N PRO A 241 8.35 36.72 20.01
CA PRO A 241 9.52 36.91 20.86
C PRO A 241 9.79 35.72 21.79
N THR A 242 11.06 35.52 22.16
CA THR A 242 11.47 34.49 23.13
C THR A 242 10.92 34.81 24.53
N GLY A 243 10.52 33.77 25.27
CA GLY A 243 10.07 33.89 26.66
C GLY A 243 8.71 34.57 26.86
N GLN A 244 7.93 34.83 25.80
CA GLN A 244 6.61 35.44 25.91
C GLN A 244 5.46 34.46 25.59
N LEU A 245 4.32 34.66 26.27
CA LEU A 245 3.07 33.96 25.97
C LEU A 245 2.28 34.73 24.91
N THR A 246 2.23 34.21 23.69
CA THR A 246 1.48 34.83 22.58
C THR A 246 0.13 34.13 22.38
N MET A 247 -0.95 34.91 22.30
CA MET A 247 -2.31 34.41 22.06
C MET A 247 -2.75 34.70 20.61
N ILE A 248 -3.20 33.68 19.88
CA ILE A 248 -3.72 33.81 18.50
C ILE A 248 -5.24 33.69 18.53
N VAL A 249 -5.95 34.71 18.03
CA VAL A 249 -7.42 34.78 18.00
C VAL A 249 -7.96 35.01 16.59
N GLY A 250 -9.20 34.61 16.33
CA GLY A 250 -9.85 34.78 15.03
C GLY A 250 -11.08 33.89 14.85
N GLN A 251 -11.87 34.14 13.82
CA GLN A 251 -13.13 33.44 13.52
C GLN A 251 -12.94 31.92 13.29
N VAL A 252 -14.01 31.14 13.39
CA VAL A 252 -13.97 29.69 13.08
C VAL A 252 -13.59 29.50 11.62
N GLY A 253 -12.63 28.61 11.34
CA GLY A 253 -12.17 28.35 9.98
C GLY A 253 -11.15 29.34 9.41
N CYS A 254 -10.72 30.37 10.15
CA CYS A 254 -9.76 31.37 9.64
C CYS A 254 -8.29 30.91 9.58
N GLY A 255 -8.02 29.61 9.73
CA GLY A 255 -6.66 29.06 9.56
C GLY A 255 -5.73 29.08 10.78
N LYS A 256 -6.23 29.35 12.01
CA LYS A 256 -5.39 29.35 13.24
C LYS A 256 -4.58 28.06 13.44
N SER A 257 -5.24 26.89 13.36
CA SER A 257 -4.57 25.59 13.49
C SER A 257 -3.62 25.33 12.32
N SER A 258 -4.00 25.75 11.10
CA SER A 258 -3.12 25.70 9.94
C SER A 258 -1.87 26.54 10.12
N LEU A 259 -1.97 27.72 10.75
CA LEU A 259 -0.82 28.58 11.01
C LEU A 259 0.20 27.90 11.93
N LEU A 260 -0.26 27.22 12.98
CA LEU A 260 0.62 26.45 13.86
C LEU A 260 1.29 25.28 13.12
N LEU A 261 0.54 24.57 12.28
CA LEU A 261 1.07 23.46 11.48
C LEU A 261 2.04 23.95 10.39
N ALA A 262 1.79 25.12 9.82
CA ALA A 262 2.69 25.78 8.87
C ALA A 262 4.00 26.20 9.52
N ILE A 263 3.93 26.76 10.74
CA ILE A 263 5.12 27.08 11.53
C ILE A 263 5.91 25.79 11.79
N LEU A 264 5.27 24.72 12.27
CA LEU A 264 5.87 23.40 12.55
C LEU A 264 6.40 22.65 11.33
N GLY A 265 6.19 23.13 10.10
CA GLY A 265 6.66 22.47 8.88
C GLY A 265 5.75 21.33 8.37
N GLU A 266 4.57 21.15 8.95
CA GLU A 266 3.59 20.11 8.55
C GLU A 266 2.75 20.52 7.32
N MET A 267 2.87 21.77 6.87
CA MET A 267 2.24 22.27 5.64
C MET A 267 3.30 22.59 4.58
N GLN A 268 2.94 22.41 3.31
CA GLN A 268 3.82 22.75 2.20
C GLN A 268 3.95 24.28 2.09
N LYS A 269 5.17 24.78 2.27
CA LYS A 269 5.51 26.19 2.02
C LYS A 269 5.65 26.43 0.51
N LEU A 270 4.82 27.32 -0.03
CA LEU A 270 4.89 27.75 -1.44
C LEU A 270 5.89 28.91 -1.59
N GLU A 271 5.78 29.92 -0.74
CA GLU A 271 6.63 31.11 -0.73
C GLU A 271 6.93 31.56 0.71
N GLY A 272 7.98 32.36 0.86
CA GLY A 272 8.39 32.95 2.15
C GLY A 272 9.43 32.14 2.92
N ARG A 273 9.71 32.63 4.14
CA ARG A 273 10.68 32.02 5.06
C ARG A 273 10.10 31.87 6.45
N VAL A 274 10.46 30.76 7.11
CA VAL A 274 10.16 30.48 8.52
C VAL A 274 11.50 30.28 9.21
N CYS A 275 11.79 31.11 10.20
CA CYS A 275 13.02 31.08 10.99
C CYS A 275 12.69 30.69 12.43
N TRP A 276 13.55 29.85 13.00
CA TRP A 276 13.50 29.37 14.38
C TRP A 276 14.82 29.72 15.06
N ASN A 277 14.77 30.13 16.33
CA ASN A 277 15.96 30.44 17.14
C ASN A 277 16.03 29.56 18.39
#